data_AF-A0A7I7VWL5-F1
#
_entry.id   AF-A0A7I7VWL5-F1
#
_cell.length_a   1.000
_cell.length_b   1.000
_cell.length_c   1.000
_cell.angle_alpha   90.00
_cell.angle_beta   90.00
_cell.angle_gamma   90.00
#
_symmetry.space_group_name_H-M   'P 1'
#
loop_
_entity.id
_entity.type
_entity.pdbx_description
1 polymer ?
#
loop_
_entity_poly.entity_id
_entity_poly.type
_entity_poly.pdbx_seq_one_letter_code
_entity_poly.pdbx_strand_id
1 'polypeptide(L)'
;MAYGLADVVDGKLVLLDPSIAEIVGRSADPMLYIRAILRIVASTRRDVDTLAGVVAEALQECIEARFGPDRTPDPLQMHPVVQDYRELANRLVTRHLDEALHAQLSWRHAG
;
A
#
# COMPACT_ATOMS: atom_id res chain seq x y z
N MET A 1 -10.03 -5.64 -15.55
CA MET A 1 -10.24 -6.06 -14.16
C MET A 1 -9.65 -4.99 -13.27
N ALA A 2 -10.49 -4.35 -12.45
CA ALA A 2 -10.23 -3.06 -11.82
C ALA A 2 -9.29 -3.19 -10.60
N TYR A 3 -7.97 -3.09 -10.79
CA TYR A 3 -6.94 -2.91 -9.75
C TYR A 3 -7.06 -3.73 -8.44
N GLY A 4 -7.85 -4.82 -8.40
CA GLY A 4 -8.21 -5.50 -7.15
C GLY A 4 -9.04 -4.67 -6.16
N LEU A 5 -9.65 -3.56 -6.57
CA LEU A 5 -10.37 -2.65 -5.66
C LEU A 5 -11.86 -2.96 -5.55
N ALA A 6 -12.43 -3.57 -6.58
CA ALA A 6 -13.85 -3.83 -6.68
C ALA A 6 -14.13 -5.08 -7.48
N ASP A 7 -15.25 -5.72 -7.16
CA ASP A 7 -15.82 -6.83 -7.92
C ASP A 7 -17.21 -6.45 -8.45
N VAL A 8 -17.74 -7.24 -9.39
CA VAL A 8 -19.10 -7.08 -9.90
C VAL A 8 -19.95 -8.25 -9.40
N VAL A 9 -20.82 -7.97 -8.43
CA VAL A 9 -21.76 -8.96 -7.85
C VAL A 9 -23.17 -8.57 -8.27
N ASP A 10 -23.89 -9.47 -8.96
CA ASP A 10 -25.24 -9.23 -9.49
C ASP A 10 -25.36 -7.95 -10.34
N GLY A 11 -24.32 -7.66 -11.13
CA GLY A 11 -24.27 -6.45 -11.97
C GLY A 11 -23.99 -5.15 -11.21
N LYS A 12 -23.72 -5.22 -9.91
CA LYS A 12 -23.36 -4.07 -9.06
C LYS A 12 -21.87 -4.09 -8.73
N LEU A 13 -21.24 -2.92 -8.83
CA LEU A 13 -19.87 -2.73 -8.38
C LEU A 13 -19.82 -2.76 -6.85
N VAL A 14 -19.05 -3.69 -6.28
CA VAL A 14 -18.84 -3.85 -4.84
C VAL A 14 -17.37 -3.58 -4.54
N LEU A 15 -17.09 -2.61 -3.67
CA LEU A 15 -15.73 -2.33 -3.19
C LEU A 15 -15.31 -3.44 -2.21
N LEU A 16 -14.10 -3.99 -2.40
CA LEU A 16 -13.61 -5.12 -1.61
C LEU A 16 -13.10 -4.73 -0.23
N ASP A 17 -12.64 -3.48 -0.08
CA ASP A 17 -12.19 -2.94 1.19
C ASP A 17 -13.35 -2.21 1.90
N PRO A 18 -13.80 -2.69 3.08
CA PRO A 18 -14.92 -2.09 3.81
C PRO A 18 -14.68 -0.64 4.22
N SER A 19 -13.43 -0.27 4.54
CA SER A 19 -13.09 1.10 4.96
C SER A 19 -13.17 2.08 3.78
N ILE A 20 -12.72 1.67 2.60
CA ILE A 20 -12.88 2.42 1.35
C ILE A 20 -14.37 2.52 0.98
N ALA A 21 -15.11 1.41 1.12
CA ALA A 21 -16.55 1.38 0.85
C ALA A 21 -17.31 2.37 1.75
N GLU A 22 -16.98 2.45 3.03
CA GLU A 22 -17.59 3.38 3.98
C GLU A 22 -17.30 4.84 3.62
N ILE A 23 -16.07 5.17 3.20
CA ILE A 23 -15.71 6.53 2.76
C ILE A 23 -16.52 6.92 1.51
N VAL A 24 -16.55 6.05 0.51
CA VAL A 24 -17.27 6.28 -0.76
C VAL A 24 -18.78 6.39 -0.51
N GLY A 25 -19.34 5.53 0.34
CA GLY A 25 -20.77 5.48 0.65
C GLY A 25 -21.30 6.70 1.40
N ARG A 26 -20.45 7.46 2.09
CA ARG A 26 -20.81 8.72 2.75
C ARG A 26 -20.82 9.93 1.81
N SER A 27 -20.30 9.80 0.59
CA SER A 27 -20.20 10.90 -0.36
C SER A 27 -21.53 11.19 -1.05
N ALA A 28 -21.83 12.48 -1.24
CA ALA A 28 -22.93 12.93 -2.11
C ALA A 28 -22.65 12.63 -3.60
N ASP A 29 -21.38 12.48 -3.98
CA ASP A 29 -20.95 12.03 -5.31
C ASP A 29 -19.90 10.91 -5.17
N PRO A 30 -20.34 9.65 -5.07
CA PRO A 30 -19.45 8.49 -5.00
C PRO A 30 -18.55 8.33 -6.23
N MET A 31 -18.99 8.81 -7.40
CA MET A 31 -18.26 8.64 -8.65
C MET A 31 -16.98 9.48 -8.68
N LEU A 32 -16.99 10.68 -8.09
CA LEU A 32 -15.79 11.50 -7.93
C LEU A 32 -14.72 10.80 -7.06
N TYR A 33 -15.14 10.14 -5.98
CA TYR A 33 -14.23 9.40 -5.10
C TYR A 33 -13.65 8.18 -5.82
N ILE A 34 -14.47 7.43 -6.55
CA ILE A 34 -13.98 6.29 -7.35
C ILE A 34 -12.95 6.74 -8.38
N ARG A 35 -13.18 7.86 -9.09
CA ARG A 35 -12.19 8.40 -10.04
C ARG A 35 -10.89 8.82 -9.37
N ALA A 36 -10.97 9.44 -8.19
CA ALA A 36 -9.79 9.81 -7.42
C ALA A 36 -8.98 8.58 -7.00
N ILE A 37 -9.64 7.54 -6.47
CA ILE A 37 -9.01 6.28 -6.09
C ILE A 37 -8.31 5.64 -7.29
N LEU A 38 -8.99 5.53 -8.43
CA LEU A 38 -8.41 4.95 -9.65
C LEU A 38 -7.18 5.73 -10.13
N ARG A 39 -7.21 7.06 -10.05
CA ARG A 39 -6.06 7.91 -10.40
C ARG A 39 -4.88 7.67 -9.45
N ILE A 40 -5.14 7.62 -8.14
CA ILE A 40 -4.12 7.38 -7.13
C ILE A 40 -3.46 6.02 -7.38
N VAL A 41 -4.25 4.94 -7.50
CA VAL A 41 -3.72 3.59 -7.71
C VAL A 41 -2.96 3.45 -9.03
N ALA A 42 -3.46 4.06 -10.11
CA ALA A 42 -2.75 4.07 -11.39
C ALA A 42 -1.39 4.77 -11.27
N SER A 43 -1.30 5.85 -10.48
CA SER A 43 -0.06 6.61 -10.29
C SER A 43 0.95 5.96 -9.35
N THR A 44 0.49 5.16 -8.38
CA THR A 44 1.38 4.59 -7.35
C THR A 44 1.89 3.19 -7.67
N ARG A 45 1.26 2.46 -8.61
CA ARG A 45 1.56 1.05 -8.84
C ARG A 45 3.05 0.77 -9.06
N ARG A 46 3.70 1.50 -9.96
CA ARG A 46 5.12 1.30 -10.27
C ARG A 46 6.02 1.59 -9.07
N ASP A 47 5.70 2.63 -8.31
CA ASP A 47 6.50 3.05 -7.16
C ASP A 47 6.33 2.04 -6.01
N VAL A 48 5.13 1.51 -5.80
CA VAL A 48 4.86 0.43 -4.85
C VAL A 48 5.57 -0.86 -5.24
N ASP A 49 5.56 -1.24 -6.52
CA ASP A 49 6.30 -2.41 -7.02
C ASP A 49 7.81 -2.25 -6.77
N THR A 50 8.34 -1.04 -6.98
CA THR A 50 9.76 -0.72 -6.74
C THR A 50 10.09 -0.82 -5.25
N LEU A 51 9.23 -0.24 -4.39
CA LEU A 51 9.40 -0.32 -2.94
C LEU A 51 9.34 -1.76 -2.44
N ALA A 52 8.42 -2.58 -2.96
CA ALA A 52 8.31 -3.98 -2.60
C ALA A 52 9.62 -4.74 -2.88
N GLY A 53 10.31 -4.42 -3.99
CA GLY A 53 11.64 -4.93 -4.29
C GLY A 53 12.68 -4.56 -3.22
N VAL A 54 12.75 -3.26 -2.87
CA VAL A 54 13.68 -2.76 -1.85
C VAL A 54 13.43 -3.41 -0.48
N VAL A 55 12.16 -3.57 -0.09
CA VAL A 55 11.80 -4.24 1.18
C VAL A 55 12.19 -5.71 1.16
N ALA A 56 12.01 -6.40 0.03
CA ALA A 56 12.42 -7.79 -0.13
C ALA A 56 13.94 -7.97 -0.06
N GLU A 57 14.71 -7.07 -0.67
CA GLU A 57 16.17 -7.04 -0.57
C GLU A 57 16.63 -6.82 0.88
N ALA A 58 16.07 -5.82 1.57
CA ALA A 58 16.41 -5.55 2.97
C ALA A 58 16.03 -6.71 3.92
N LEU A 59 14.94 -7.43 3.62
CA LEU A 59 14.56 -8.64 4.34
C LEU A 59 15.56 -9.77 4.08
N GLN A 60 15.98 -9.96 2.83
CA GLN A 60 16.97 -10.96 2.46
C GLN A 60 18.31 -10.72 3.17
N GLU A 61 18.80 -9.48 3.19
CA GLU A 61 20.00 -9.08 3.92
C GLU A 61 19.89 -9.41 5.42
N CYS A 62 18.73 -9.17 6.03
CA CYS A 62 18.48 -9.49 7.44
C CYS A 62 18.52 -11.01 7.70
N ILE A 63 17.93 -11.79 6.79
CA ILE A 63 17.94 -13.26 6.86
C ILE A 63 19.38 -13.78 6.75
N GLU A 64 20.13 -13.32 5.76
CA GLU A 64 21.53 -13.74 5.55
C GLU A 64 22.41 -13.38 6.75
N ALA A 65 22.25 -12.17 7.31
CA ALA A 65 22.97 -11.75 8.50
C ALA A 65 22.65 -12.60 9.74
N ARG A 66 21.40 -13.08 9.86
CA ARG A 66 20.93 -13.85 11.02
C ARG A 66 21.22 -15.34 10.93
N PHE A 67 21.11 -15.93 9.73
CA PHE A 67 21.15 -17.38 9.54
C PHE A 67 22.37 -17.87 8.74
N GLY A 68 23.10 -16.94 8.12
CA GLY A 68 24.18 -17.22 7.17
C GLY A 68 23.66 -17.33 5.73
N PRO A 69 24.53 -17.07 4.73
CA PRO A 69 24.13 -17.02 3.31
C PRO A 69 23.68 -18.38 2.74
N ASP A 70 24.15 -19.49 3.30
CA ASP A 70 23.89 -20.84 2.78
C ASP A 70 22.73 -21.57 3.49
N ARG A 71 22.03 -20.89 4.40
CA ARG A 71 21.00 -21.52 5.22
C ARG A 71 19.62 -20.99 4.87
N THR A 72 18.78 -21.86 4.30
CA THR A 72 17.34 -21.60 4.19
C THR A 72 16.72 -21.68 5.59
N PRO A 73 16.20 -20.57 6.15
CA PRO A 73 15.59 -20.61 7.47
C PRO A 73 14.25 -21.35 7.42
N ASP A 74 13.83 -21.88 8.56
CA ASP A 74 12.50 -22.47 8.72
C ASP A 74 11.42 -21.40 8.44
N PRO A 75 10.41 -21.65 7.59
CA PRO A 75 9.28 -20.75 7.37
C PRO A 75 8.63 -20.22 8.66
N LEU A 76 8.58 -21.02 9.74
CA LEU A 76 8.05 -20.60 11.03
C LEU A 76 8.93 -19.54 11.72
N GLN A 77 10.25 -19.56 11.48
CA GLN A 77 11.18 -18.54 11.96
C GLN A 77 11.18 -17.30 11.08
N MET A 78 10.88 -17.45 9.78
CA MET A 78 10.79 -16.32 8.84
C MET A 78 9.50 -15.52 8.99
N HIS A 79 8.38 -16.17 9.32
CA HIS A 79 7.07 -15.53 9.34
C HIS A 79 7.03 -14.25 10.21
N PRO A 80 7.54 -14.23 11.46
CA PRO A 80 7.55 -12.99 12.25
C PRO A 80 8.37 -11.88 11.61
N VAL A 81 9.56 -12.19 11.09
CA VAL A 81 10.45 -11.21 10.46
C VAL A 81 9.82 -10.61 9.20
N VAL A 82 9.17 -11.44 8.38
CA VAL A 82 8.42 -10.98 7.20
C VAL A 82 7.29 -10.02 7.60
N GLN A 83 6.57 -10.32 8.68
CA GLN A 83 5.49 -9.46 9.17
C GLN A 83 6.04 -8.13 9.71
N ASP A 84 7.15 -8.16 10.45
CA ASP A 84 7.81 -6.95 10.95
C ASP A 84 8.23 -6.03 9.79
N TYR A 85 8.86 -6.58 8.75
CA TYR A 85 9.27 -5.80 7.56
C TYR A 85 8.08 -5.25 6.78
N ARG A 86 6.99 -6.01 6.66
CA ARG A 86 5.74 -5.52 6.05
C ARG A 86 5.16 -4.36 6.85
N GLU A 87 5.11 -4.48 8.17
CA GLU A 87 4.61 -3.43 9.06
C GLU A 87 5.49 -2.17 9.00
N LEU A 88 6.81 -2.34 9.01
CA LEU A 88 7.77 -1.23 8.85
C LEU A 88 7.56 -0.51 7.52
N ALA A 89 7.46 -1.25 6.41
CA ALA A 89 7.21 -0.68 5.10
C ALA A 89 5.92 0.14 5.08
N ASN A 90 4.82 -0.41 5.59
CA ASN A 90 3.53 0.29 5.65
C ASN A 90 3.63 1.60 6.44
N ARG A 91 4.22 1.58 7.64
CA ARG A 91 4.36 2.77 8.48
C ARG A 91 5.21 3.85 7.83
N LEU A 92 6.32 3.47 7.21
CA LEU A 92 7.22 4.41 6.55
C LEU A 92 6.55 5.05 5.34
N VAL A 93 5.85 4.27 4.52
CA VAL A 93 5.12 4.79 3.35
C VAL A 93 4.02 5.75 3.77
N THR A 94 3.19 5.37 4.75
CA THR A 94 2.11 6.25 5.24
C THR A 94 2.69 7.57 5.74
N ARG A 95 3.76 7.51 6.55
CA ARG A 95 4.43 8.71 7.04
C ARG A 95 4.96 9.60 5.91
N HIS A 96 5.66 9.03 4.94
CA HIS A 96 6.22 9.80 3.82
C HIS A 96 5.14 10.41 2.94
N LEU A 97 4.03 9.68 2.73
CA LEU A 97 2.88 10.20 2.00
C LEU A 97 2.25 11.38 2.75
N ASP A 98 2.05 11.28 4.05
CA ASP A 98 1.48 12.34 4.88
C ASP A 98 2.36 13.60 4.86
N GLU A 99 3.68 13.44 5.02
CA GLU A 99 4.65 14.53 4.94
C GLU A 99 4.63 15.23 3.56
N ALA A 100 4.59 14.45 2.47
CA ALA A 100 4.56 14.97 1.11
C ALA A 100 3.24 15.69 0.79
N LEU A 101 2.10 15.15 1.23
CA LEU A 101 0.79 15.77 1.09
C LEU A 101 0.72 17.08 1.88
N HIS A 102 1.22 17.09 3.11
CA HIS A 102 1.25 18.29 3.93
C HIS A 102 2.08 19.40 3.27
N ALA A 103 3.24 19.06 2.70
CA ALA A 103 4.02 20.01 1.92
C ALA A 103 3.20 20.56 0.74
N GLN A 104 2.64 19.71 -0.12
CA GLN A 104 1.91 20.16 -1.30
C GLN A 104 0.68 21.01 -0.97
N LEU A 105 -0.04 20.69 0.11
CA LEU A 105 -1.22 21.43 0.53
C LEU A 105 -0.84 22.76 1.18
N SER A 106 0.21 22.81 2.00
CA SER A 106 0.67 24.08 2.60
C SER A 106 1.13 25.08 1.53
N TRP A 107 1.82 24.61 0.48
CA TRP A 107 2.17 25.44 -0.68
C TRP A 107 0.97 26.01 -1.44
N ARG A 108 -0.15 25.26 -1.51
CA ARG A 108 -1.36 25.68 -2.25
C ARG A 108 -2.21 26.73 -1.52
N HIS A 109 -1.98 26.97 -0.23
CA HIS A 109 -2.68 28.00 0.55
C HIS A 109 -1.85 29.28 0.73
N ALA A 110 -0.60 29.30 0.25
CA ALA A 110 0.31 30.44 0.34
C ALA A 110 0.42 31.25 -0.96
N GLY A 111 -0.42 30.96 -1.96
CA GLY A 111 -0.44 31.61 -3.27
C GLY A 111 -1.79 32.21 -3.62
#